data_AF-A0A0Q5JBQ8-F1
#
_entry.id   AF-A0A0Q5JBQ8-F1
#
_cell.length_a   1.000
_cell.length_b   1.000
_cell.length_c   1.000
_cell.angle_alpha   90.00
_cell.angle_beta   90.00
_cell.angle_gamma   90.00
#
_symmetry.space_group_name_H-M   'P 1'
#
loop_
_entity.id
_entity.type
_entity.pdbx_description
1 polymer ?
#
loop_
_entity_poly.entity_id
_entity_poly.type
_entity_poly.pdbx_seq_one_letter_code
_entity_poly.pdbx_strand_id
1 'polypeptide(L)'
;MIRTLTEDDALDLERVGYERGDVLRAATGRPDAHRYRVDPANPLVVDGLVLLEEDDGAVRFLDTNRVPLTVRDLRRFRILEKVADAPPTDQEPTGVSSQPATPDLVDLRDDALDNDLVDGVDFAIGASTAREAITFDDGFVVGYRDAGTTTTLFTSRSFAQARAVFLDEACWLGAERGRGPYVGRDQAVGTEGWTSAQVVAAYERRLLEGP
;
A
#
# COMPACT_ATOMS: atom_id res chain seq x y z
N MET A 1 19.96 -7.57 8.49
CA MET A 1 19.88 -8.90 9.15
C MET A 1 18.48 -9.43 8.94
N ILE A 2 18.32 -10.70 8.56
CA ILE A 2 17.00 -11.34 8.41
C ILE A 2 16.84 -12.39 9.51
N ARG A 3 15.71 -12.37 10.22
CA ARG A 3 15.35 -13.33 11.27
C ARG A 3 13.85 -13.55 11.30
N THR A 4 13.39 -14.57 12.02
CA THR A 4 11.96 -14.75 12.31
C THR A 4 11.49 -13.64 13.26
N LEU A 5 10.30 -13.09 12.99
CA LEU A 5 9.59 -12.19 13.90
C LEU A 5 9.00 -13.03 15.04
N THR A 6 9.18 -12.61 16.30
CA THR A 6 8.73 -13.37 17.47
C THR A 6 7.76 -12.56 18.33
N GLU A 7 7.15 -13.24 19.31
CA GLU A 7 6.24 -12.60 20.28
C GLU A 7 6.93 -11.51 21.13
N ASP A 8 8.27 -11.54 21.22
CA ASP A 8 9.05 -10.53 21.96
C ASP A 8 9.19 -9.21 21.16
N ASP A 9 8.85 -9.21 19.87
CA ASP A 9 8.99 -8.07 18.97
C ASP A 9 7.76 -7.15 19.00
N ALA A 10 7.53 -6.51 20.15
CA ALA A 10 6.53 -5.45 20.30
C ALA A 10 7.03 -4.13 19.68
N LEU A 11 7.18 -4.10 18.35
CA LEU A 11 7.73 -2.96 17.63
C LEU A 11 6.69 -1.86 17.40
N ASP A 12 7.03 -0.63 17.80
CA ASP A 12 6.35 0.59 17.35
C ASP A 12 7.08 1.12 16.11
N LEU A 13 6.36 1.26 15.00
CA LEU A 13 6.89 1.56 13.68
C LEU A 13 6.21 2.79 13.07
N GLU A 14 6.89 3.44 12.14
CA GLU A 14 6.36 4.55 11.36
C GLU A 14 6.70 4.42 9.87
N ARG A 15 5.80 4.93 9.01
CA ARG A 15 6.02 5.06 7.56
C ARG A 15 5.47 6.38 7.05
N VAL A 16 6.25 7.04 6.21
CA VAL A 16 5.77 8.15 5.38
C VAL A 16 5.35 7.57 4.04
N GLY A 17 4.16 7.94 3.58
CA GLY A 17 3.58 7.45 2.34
C GLY A 17 2.64 6.25 2.54
N TYR A 18 2.11 5.81 1.41
CA TYR A 18 1.04 4.85 1.24
C TYR A 18 1.38 3.43 1.67
N GLU A 19 0.34 2.67 1.99
CA GLU A 19 0.43 1.31 2.54
C GLU A 19 0.90 0.26 1.53
N ARG A 20 1.04 0.61 0.24
CA ARG A 20 1.64 -0.29 -0.76
C ARG A 20 3.16 -0.36 -0.70
N GLY A 21 3.83 0.50 0.08
CA GLY A 21 5.23 0.28 0.39
C GLY A 21 5.44 -0.72 1.51
N ASP A 22 6.65 -1.26 1.55
CA ASP A 22 7.07 -2.37 2.41
C ASP A 22 8.17 -1.96 3.42
N VAL A 23 8.68 -0.74 3.31
CA VAL A 23 9.70 -0.19 4.22
C VAL A 23 9.05 0.65 5.32
N LEU A 24 9.32 0.27 6.56
CA LEU A 24 9.01 1.02 7.77
C LEU A 24 10.30 1.43 8.49
N ARG A 25 10.17 2.27 9.51
CA ARG A 25 11.25 2.64 10.44
C ARG A 25 10.74 2.52 11.87
N ALA A 26 11.65 2.39 12.82
CA ALA A 26 11.28 2.53 14.24
C ALA A 26 10.60 3.89 14.47
N ALA A 27 9.53 3.91 15.27
CA ALA A 27 8.80 5.14 15.55
C ALA A 27 9.71 6.17 16.23
N THR A 28 9.87 7.32 15.59
CA THR A 28 10.59 8.48 16.14
C THR A 28 9.64 9.62 16.49
N GLY A 29 8.37 9.50 16.10
CA GLY A 29 7.36 10.52 16.30
C GLY A 29 7.37 11.56 15.17
N ARG A 30 7.75 11.15 13.95
CA ARG A 30 7.70 12.06 12.80
C ARG A 30 6.29 12.59 12.58
N PRO A 31 6.12 13.90 12.36
CA PRO A 31 4.81 14.52 12.23
C PRO A 31 4.13 14.19 10.89
N ASP A 32 4.83 13.66 9.91
CA ASP A 32 4.33 13.32 8.56
C ASP A 32 4.20 11.81 8.33
N ALA A 33 4.28 11.00 9.39
CA ALA A 33 4.28 9.55 9.31
C ALA A 33 3.03 8.92 9.93
N HIS A 34 2.51 7.90 9.27
CA HIS A 34 1.57 6.96 9.87
C HIS A 34 2.32 6.11 10.89
N ARG A 35 1.66 5.77 11.99
CA ARG A 35 2.23 4.97 13.07
C ARG A 35 1.52 3.63 13.18
N TYR A 36 2.33 2.60 13.34
CA TYR A 36 1.90 1.21 13.40
C TYR A 36 2.50 0.52 14.61
N ARG A 37 1.81 -0.52 15.08
CA ARG A 37 2.31 -1.42 16.10
C ARG A 37 2.19 -2.86 15.62
N VAL A 38 3.21 -3.66 15.88
CA VAL A 38 3.14 -5.11 15.67
C VAL A 38 2.22 -5.73 16.72
N ASP A 39 1.32 -6.61 16.29
CA ASP A 39 0.57 -7.49 17.20
C ASP A 39 1.36 -8.80 17.41
N PRO A 40 2.11 -8.93 18.52
CA PRO A 40 2.91 -10.13 18.79
C PRO A 40 2.05 -11.37 19.05
N ALA A 41 0.77 -11.20 19.42
CA ALA A 41 -0.15 -12.30 19.68
C ALA A 41 -0.83 -12.82 18.40
N ASN A 42 -0.54 -12.21 17.25
CA ASN A 42 -1.08 -12.65 15.98
C ASN A 42 -0.61 -14.09 15.67
N PRO A 43 -1.52 -15.02 15.30
CA PRO A 43 -1.17 -16.42 15.03
C PRO A 43 -0.02 -16.59 14.02
N LEU A 44 0.07 -15.73 13.01
CA LEU A 44 1.14 -15.79 12.01
C LEU A 44 2.52 -15.47 12.59
N VAL A 45 2.57 -14.63 13.63
CA VAL A 45 3.80 -14.30 14.36
C VAL A 45 4.18 -15.44 15.29
N VAL A 46 3.21 -15.94 16.07
CA VAL A 46 3.37 -17.07 16.98
C VAL A 46 3.87 -18.33 16.24
N ASP A 47 3.30 -18.59 15.06
CA ASP A 47 3.66 -19.74 14.22
C ASP A 47 4.97 -19.53 13.44
N GLY A 48 5.63 -18.36 13.58
CA GLY A 48 6.91 -18.05 12.95
C GLY A 48 6.84 -17.91 11.43
N LEU A 49 5.67 -17.54 10.89
CA LEU A 49 5.41 -17.42 9.45
C LEU A 49 5.82 -16.07 8.87
N VAL A 50 6.26 -15.14 9.71
CA VAL A 50 6.68 -13.79 9.30
C VAL A 50 8.16 -13.61 9.62
N LEU A 51 8.91 -13.12 8.64
CA LEU A 51 10.31 -12.76 8.80
C LEU A 51 10.46 -11.25 8.93
N LEU A 52 11.43 -10.83 9.73
CA LEU A 52 11.85 -9.45 9.90
C LEU A 52 13.21 -9.25 9.23
N GLU A 53 13.30 -8.30 8.31
CA GLU A 53 14.54 -7.79 7.73
C GLU A 53 14.82 -6.40 8.30
N GLU A 54 15.96 -6.24 8.95
CA GLU A 54 16.43 -4.97 9.50
C GLU A 54 17.71 -4.51 8.77
N ASP A 55 17.69 -3.31 8.20
CA ASP A 55 18.83 -2.73 7.48
C ASP A 55 18.91 -1.22 7.69
N ASP A 56 20.00 -0.72 8.26
CA ASP A 56 20.27 0.72 8.51
C ASP A 56 19.07 1.53 9.07
N GLY A 57 18.39 0.96 10.08
CA GLY A 57 17.22 1.57 10.72
C GLY A 57 15.92 1.49 9.90
N ALA A 58 15.95 0.86 8.72
CA ALA A 58 14.79 0.43 7.98
C ALA A 58 14.39 -0.99 8.38
N VAL A 59 13.07 -1.24 8.37
CA VAL A 59 12.44 -2.50 8.73
C VAL A 59 11.55 -2.93 7.57
N ARG A 60 11.72 -4.17 7.09
CA ARG A 60 10.79 -4.83 6.18
C ARG A 60 10.28 -6.12 6.81
N PHE A 61 9.07 -6.48 6.47
CA PHE A 61 8.50 -7.78 6.80
C PHE A 61 8.47 -8.63 5.53
N LEU A 62 8.86 -9.88 5.65
CA LEU A 62 8.83 -10.83 4.55
C LEU A 62 7.99 -12.04 4.94
N ASP A 63 7.43 -12.71 3.96
CA ASP A 63 6.90 -14.05 4.16
C ASP A 63 8.03 -15.10 4.24
N THR A 64 7.67 -16.37 4.48
CA THR A 64 8.64 -17.47 4.55
C THR A 64 9.32 -17.78 3.20
N ASN A 65 8.77 -17.32 2.09
CA ASN A 65 9.38 -17.35 0.76
C ASN A 65 10.33 -16.16 0.51
N ARG A 66 10.53 -15.29 1.50
CA ARG A 66 11.31 -14.04 1.44
C ARG A 66 10.75 -13.01 0.47
N VAL A 67 9.45 -13.07 0.21
CA VAL A 67 8.74 -12.05 -0.56
C VAL A 67 8.34 -10.93 0.40
N PRO A 68 8.62 -9.65 0.07
CA PRO A 68 8.19 -8.54 0.90
C PRO A 68 6.67 -8.48 1.09
N LEU A 69 6.26 -8.14 2.30
CA LEU A 69 4.89 -7.84 2.67
C LEU A 69 4.72 -6.33 2.74
N THR A 70 3.76 -5.80 1.99
CA THR A 70 3.43 -4.37 2.05
C THR A 70 2.75 -4.05 3.38
N VAL A 71 2.75 -2.79 3.80
CA VAL A 71 1.99 -2.36 4.99
C VAL A 71 0.52 -2.77 4.87
N ARG A 72 -0.07 -2.68 3.67
CA ARG A 72 -1.44 -3.16 3.41
C ARG A 72 -1.58 -4.65 3.68
N ASP A 73 -0.64 -5.48 3.23
CA ASP A 73 -0.69 -6.92 3.51
C ASP A 73 -0.60 -7.17 5.02
N LEU A 74 0.32 -6.51 5.70
CA LEU A 74 0.50 -6.64 7.14
C LEU A 74 -0.75 -6.24 7.93
N ARG A 75 -1.45 -5.17 7.51
CA ARG A 75 -2.73 -4.75 8.09
C ARG A 75 -3.86 -5.71 7.78
N ARG A 76 -3.94 -6.17 6.53
CA ARG A 76 -4.92 -7.19 6.09
C ARG A 76 -4.78 -8.48 6.90
N PHE A 77 -3.56 -8.88 7.21
CA PHE A 77 -3.26 -10.06 8.02
C PHE A 77 -3.18 -9.78 9.52
N ARG A 78 -3.50 -8.55 9.95
CA ARG A 78 -3.53 -8.11 11.35
C ARG A 78 -2.19 -8.27 12.08
N ILE A 79 -1.09 -8.33 11.33
CA ILE A 79 0.26 -8.33 11.89
C ILE A 79 0.61 -6.91 12.33
N LEU A 80 0.18 -5.89 11.58
CA LEU A 80 0.28 -4.49 11.95
C LEU A 80 -1.09 -3.88 12.26
N GLU A 81 -1.18 -3.21 13.40
CA GLU A 81 -2.26 -2.31 13.76
C GLU A 81 -1.85 -0.86 13.44
N LYS A 82 -2.73 -0.09 12.81
CA LYS A 82 -2.50 1.35 12.59
C LYS A 82 -2.97 2.11 13.81
N VAL A 83 -2.05 2.77 14.49
CA VAL A 83 -2.27 3.45 15.78
C VAL A 83 -2.55 4.94 15.58
N ALA A 84 -1.99 5.54 14.52
CA ALA A 84 -2.28 6.91 14.15
C ALA A 84 -2.05 7.15 12.65
N ASP A 85 -2.92 7.96 12.04
CA ASP A 85 -2.71 8.48 10.70
C ASP A 85 -1.65 9.58 10.67
N ALA A 86 -1.00 9.73 9.51
CA ALA A 86 -0.26 10.93 9.22
C ALA A 86 -1.27 12.11 9.19
N PRO A 87 -0.99 13.21 9.90
CA PRO A 87 -1.78 14.42 9.78
C PRO A 87 -1.85 14.88 8.32
N PRO A 88 -3.01 15.39 7.86
CA PRO A 88 -3.11 16.00 6.55
C PRO A 88 -2.09 17.14 6.45
N THR A 89 -1.40 17.21 5.32
CA THR A 89 -0.49 18.31 5.03
C THR A 89 -1.29 19.51 4.50
N ASP A 90 -1.13 20.68 5.11
CA ASP A 90 -1.80 21.93 4.69
C ASP A 90 -1.37 22.45 3.30
N GLN A 91 -0.41 21.80 2.64
CA GLN A 91 -0.02 22.13 1.27
C GLN A 91 -0.88 21.34 0.28
N GLU A 92 -1.60 22.06 -0.59
CA GLU A 92 -2.16 21.45 -1.80
C GLU A 92 -1.00 20.94 -2.66
N PRO A 93 -0.89 19.62 -2.85
CA PRO A 93 0.16 19.06 -3.70
C PRO A 93 -0.14 19.45 -5.15
N THR A 94 0.80 20.12 -5.81
CA THR A 94 0.72 20.41 -7.24
C THR A 94 1.41 19.30 -8.02
N GLY A 95 0.61 18.46 -8.68
CA GLY A 95 1.09 17.42 -9.59
C GLY A 95 1.41 17.98 -10.99
N VAL A 96 2.22 17.24 -11.75
CA VAL A 96 2.31 17.43 -13.20
C VAL A 96 1.21 16.60 -13.83
N SER A 97 0.26 17.25 -14.50
CA SER A 97 -0.85 16.55 -15.15
C SER A 97 -0.36 15.54 -16.18
N SER A 98 -0.97 14.37 -16.18
CA SER A 98 -0.75 13.33 -17.17
C SER A 98 -1.16 13.84 -18.56
N GLN A 99 -0.50 13.32 -19.60
CA GLN A 99 -0.83 13.57 -21.00
C GLN A 99 -1.19 12.25 -21.69
N PRO A 100 -2.41 11.73 -21.48
CA PRO A 100 -2.79 10.43 -22.03
C PRO A 100 -2.79 10.44 -23.56
N ALA A 101 -2.23 9.41 -24.18
CA ALA A 101 -2.06 9.35 -25.62
C ALA A 101 -3.30 8.82 -26.37
N THR A 102 -4.28 8.25 -25.67
CA THR A 102 -5.45 7.59 -26.27
C THR A 102 -6.76 8.03 -25.59
N PRO A 103 -7.92 7.96 -26.29
CA PRO A 103 -9.22 8.29 -25.69
C PRO A 103 -9.55 7.47 -24.45
N ASP A 104 -9.29 6.16 -24.46
CA ASP A 104 -9.56 5.28 -23.31
C ASP A 104 -8.79 5.73 -22.06
N LEU A 105 -7.58 6.25 -22.23
CA LEU A 105 -6.76 6.76 -21.13
C LEU A 105 -7.15 8.18 -20.70
N VAL A 106 -7.76 8.97 -21.60
CA VAL A 106 -8.40 10.24 -21.22
C VAL A 106 -9.63 9.94 -20.35
N ASP A 107 -10.47 8.99 -20.76
CA ASP A 107 -11.62 8.57 -19.96
C ASP A 107 -11.20 8.04 -18.58
N LEU A 108 -10.12 7.23 -18.52
CA LEU A 108 -9.56 6.76 -17.25
C LEU A 108 -9.08 7.90 -16.34
N ARG A 109 -8.47 8.93 -16.93
CA ARG A 109 -8.04 10.13 -16.19
C ARG A 109 -9.26 10.87 -15.63
N ASP A 110 -10.28 11.05 -16.45
CA ASP A 110 -11.50 11.76 -16.06
C ASP A 110 -12.25 10.99 -14.96
N ASP A 111 -12.33 9.66 -15.02
CA ASP A 111 -12.89 8.86 -13.92
C ASP A 111 -12.15 9.07 -12.60
N ALA A 112 -10.82 9.15 -12.64
CA ALA A 112 -10.01 9.35 -11.44
C ALA A 112 -10.27 10.76 -10.85
N LEU A 113 -10.36 11.78 -11.71
CA LEU A 113 -10.74 13.13 -11.30
C LEU A 113 -12.16 13.19 -10.71
N ASP A 114 -13.11 12.45 -11.28
CA ASP A 114 -14.49 12.34 -10.76
C ASP A 114 -14.55 11.65 -9.38
N ASN A 115 -13.52 10.89 -9.01
CA ASN A 115 -13.34 10.33 -7.67
C ASN A 115 -12.61 11.29 -6.71
N ASP A 116 -12.54 12.58 -7.04
CA ASP A 116 -11.87 13.61 -6.23
C ASP A 116 -10.36 13.34 -6.03
N LEU A 117 -9.73 12.67 -7.01
CA LEU A 117 -8.29 12.40 -7.00
C LEU A 117 -7.51 13.47 -7.76
N VAL A 118 -6.27 13.70 -7.36
CA VAL A 118 -5.40 14.70 -7.98
C VAL A 118 -4.39 14.04 -8.93
N ASP A 119 -4.44 14.41 -10.20
CA ASP A 119 -3.51 13.96 -11.24
C ASP A 119 -2.08 14.46 -10.98
N GLY A 120 -1.09 13.58 -11.16
CA GLY A 120 0.31 13.81 -10.82
C GLY A 120 0.61 13.76 -9.31
N VAL A 121 -0.39 13.45 -8.49
CA VAL A 121 -0.28 13.35 -7.03
C VAL A 121 -0.79 11.99 -6.57
N ASP A 122 -2.09 11.72 -6.67
CA ASP A 122 -2.71 10.46 -6.25
C ASP A 122 -2.56 9.39 -7.32
N PHE A 123 -2.58 9.82 -8.58
CA PHE A 123 -2.40 8.96 -9.72
C PHE A 123 -1.58 9.63 -10.82
N ALA A 124 -1.09 8.84 -11.77
CA ALA A 124 -0.56 9.31 -13.03
C ALA A 124 -0.78 8.25 -14.14
N ILE A 125 -0.94 8.71 -15.37
CA ILE A 125 -1.10 7.87 -16.55
C ILE A 125 0.09 8.13 -17.49
N GLY A 126 0.83 7.07 -17.80
CA GLY A 126 2.08 7.13 -18.55
C GLY A 126 3.27 7.59 -17.70
N ALA A 127 4.15 8.39 -18.31
CA ALA A 127 5.35 8.89 -17.64
C ALA A 127 4.99 9.88 -16.52
N SER A 128 5.61 9.72 -15.35
CA SER A 128 5.35 10.57 -14.19
C SER A 128 6.61 10.95 -13.44
N THR A 129 6.65 12.19 -12.97
CA THR A 129 7.65 12.69 -12.01
C THR A 129 7.13 12.74 -10.58
N ALA A 130 5.90 12.26 -10.33
CA ALA A 130 5.33 12.21 -8.99
C ALA A 130 6.29 11.48 -8.04
N ARG A 131 6.45 12.01 -6.82
CA ARG A 131 7.26 11.34 -5.80
C ARG A 131 6.60 10.03 -5.37
N GLU A 132 5.29 10.06 -5.22
CA GLU A 132 4.47 8.92 -4.86
C GLU A 132 3.11 9.02 -5.56
N ALA A 133 2.72 7.99 -6.32
CA ALA A 133 1.43 7.92 -7.02
C ALA A 133 1.10 6.48 -7.47
N ILE A 134 -0.18 6.20 -7.73
CA ILE A 134 -0.57 5.02 -8.52
C ILE A 134 -0.39 5.31 -10.00
N THR A 135 0.33 4.46 -10.72
CA THR A 135 0.66 4.67 -12.13
C THR A 135 -0.11 3.70 -13.01
N PHE A 136 -0.60 4.18 -14.16
CA PHE A 136 -1.14 3.34 -15.23
C PHE A 136 -0.27 3.45 -16.48
N ASP A 137 0.14 2.32 -17.05
CA ASP A 137 0.87 2.27 -18.32
C ASP A 137 -0.02 1.69 -19.44
N ASP A 138 0.22 2.11 -20.68
CA ASP A 138 -0.50 1.70 -21.89
C ASP A 138 -0.50 0.16 -22.09
N GLY A 139 0.44 -0.56 -21.47
CA GLY A 139 0.46 -2.02 -21.41
C GLY A 139 -0.55 -2.66 -20.43
N PHE A 140 -1.51 -1.90 -19.89
CA PHE A 140 -2.46 -2.32 -18.84
C PHE A 140 -1.75 -2.81 -17.57
N VAL A 141 -0.70 -2.07 -17.22
CA VAL A 141 0.11 -2.29 -16.02
C VAL A 141 -0.23 -1.22 -15.00
N VAL A 142 -0.67 -1.65 -13.82
CA VAL A 142 -0.87 -0.79 -12.65
C VAL A 142 0.37 -0.90 -11.79
N GLY A 143 0.97 0.24 -11.48
CA GLY A 143 2.13 0.35 -10.62
C GLY A 143 1.88 1.24 -9.42
N TYR A 144 2.75 1.13 -8.44
CA TYR A 144 2.88 2.09 -7.34
C TYR A 144 4.28 2.68 -7.41
N ARG A 145 4.32 4.01 -7.55
CA ARG A 145 5.56 4.78 -7.49
C ARG A 145 5.77 5.26 -6.07
N ASP A 146 6.97 5.06 -5.53
CA ASP A 146 7.41 5.56 -4.24
C ASP A 146 8.89 5.96 -4.31
N ALA A 147 9.19 7.20 -3.90
CA ALA A 147 10.53 7.78 -3.87
C ALA A 147 11.37 7.59 -5.16
N GLY A 148 10.70 7.56 -6.32
CA GLY A 148 11.34 7.42 -7.63
C GLY A 148 11.39 5.98 -8.18
N THR A 149 11.09 4.98 -7.36
CA THR A 149 10.98 3.58 -7.76
C THR A 149 9.54 3.26 -8.09
N THR A 150 9.30 2.49 -9.15
CA THR A 150 7.96 1.98 -9.49
C THR A 150 7.94 0.47 -9.33
N THR A 151 7.00 -0.02 -8.53
CA THR A 151 6.72 -1.45 -8.34
C THR A 151 5.43 -1.82 -9.05
N THR A 152 5.43 -2.91 -9.81
CA THR A 152 4.21 -3.43 -10.45
C THR A 152 3.27 -3.98 -9.39
N LEU A 153 2.03 -3.48 -9.35
CA LEU A 153 0.96 -4.01 -8.50
C LEU A 153 0.09 -5.02 -9.24
N PHE A 154 -0.16 -4.79 -10.53
CA PHE A 154 -1.07 -5.63 -11.32
C PHE A 154 -0.77 -5.51 -12.81
N THR A 155 -0.90 -6.62 -13.54
CA THR A 155 -0.81 -6.66 -15.00
C THR A 155 -1.98 -7.47 -15.54
N SER A 156 -2.67 -6.95 -16.55
CA SER A 156 -3.73 -7.69 -17.24
C SER A 156 -3.63 -7.53 -18.76
N ARG A 157 -4.34 -8.37 -19.49
CA ARG A 157 -4.62 -8.17 -20.93
C ARG A 157 -5.92 -7.42 -21.17
N SER A 158 -6.68 -7.13 -20.11
CA SER A 158 -7.97 -6.44 -20.17
C SER A 158 -7.85 -5.05 -19.58
N PHE A 159 -8.09 -4.04 -20.42
CA PHE A 159 -8.17 -2.64 -19.99
C PHE A 159 -9.18 -2.47 -18.84
N ALA A 160 -10.37 -3.07 -18.95
CA ALA A 160 -11.40 -2.96 -17.93
C ALA A 160 -10.96 -3.48 -16.55
N GLN A 161 -10.21 -4.59 -16.51
CA GLN A 161 -9.67 -5.12 -15.25
C GLN A 161 -8.57 -4.22 -14.69
N ALA A 162 -7.63 -3.78 -15.53
CA ALA A 162 -6.57 -2.89 -15.10
C ALA A 162 -7.12 -1.53 -14.62
N ARG A 163 -8.11 -0.97 -15.31
CA ARG A 163 -8.84 0.25 -14.92
C ARG A 163 -9.48 0.10 -13.55
N ALA A 164 -10.18 -1.00 -13.29
CA ALA A 164 -10.80 -1.25 -12.00
C ALA A 164 -9.77 -1.30 -10.85
N VAL A 165 -8.66 -2.01 -11.06
CA VAL A 165 -7.58 -2.09 -10.06
C VAL A 165 -6.90 -0.73 -9.85
N PHE A 166 -6.64 -0.01 -10.93
CA PHE A 166 -6.05 1.32 -10.89
C PHE A 166 -6.89 2.31 -10.09
N LEU A 167 -8.19 2.40 -10.38
CA LEU A 167 -9.09 3.30 -9.69
C LEU A 167 -9.22 2.94 -8.21
N ASP A 168 -9.32 1.64 -7.88
CA ASP A 168 -9.39 1.19 -6.49
C ASP A 168 -8.12 1.57 -5.71
N GLU A 169 -6.94 1.30 -6.29
CA GLU A 169 -5.66 1.65 -5.66
C GLU A 169 -5.47 3.16 -5.52
N ALA A 170 -5.84 3.93 -6.54
CA ALA A 170 -5.72 5.38 -6.52
C ALA A 170 -6.68 6.02 -5.49
N CYS A 171 -7.89 5.47 -5.34
CA CYS A 171 -8.85 5.90 -4.33
C CYS A 171 -8.33 5.64 -2.91
N TRP A 172 -7.68 4.51 -2.68
CA TRP A 172 -7.06 4.21 -1.40
C TRP A 172 -5.87 5.13 -1.09
N LEU A 173 -5.04 5.44 -2.07
CA LEU A 173 -3.97 6.43 -1.90
C LEU A 173 -4.54 7.83 -1.61
N GLY A 174 -5.56 8.24 -2.36
CA GLY A 174 -6.27 9.50 -2.10
C GLY A 174 -6.84 9.56 -0.68
N ALA A 175 -7.40 8.45 -0.18
CA ALA A 175 -8.01 8.39 1.15
C ALA A 175 -7.01 8.62 2.28
N GLU A 176 -5.78 8.10 2.17
CA GLU A 176 -4.67 8.37 3.11
C GLU A 176 -4.28 9.86 3.13
N ARG A 177 -4.67 10.62 2.10
CA ARG A 177 -4.46 12.06 1.96
C ARG A 177 -5.73 12.86 2.19
N GLY A 178 -6.80 12.23 2.69
CA GLY A 178 -8.07 12.86 3.01
C GLY A 178 -8.97 13.13 1.80
N ARG A 179 -8.78 12.45 0.66
CA ARG A 179 -9.57 12.63 -0.57
C ARG A 179 -10.22 11.34 -1.08
N GLY A 180 -11.29 11.51 -1.85
CA GLY A 180 -11.94 10.41 -2.56
C GLY A 180 -12.85 9.51 -1.70
N PRO A 181 -13.35 8.41 -2.27
CA PRO A 181 -14.50 7.68 -1.73
C PRO A 181 -14.18 6.81 -0.50
N TYR A 182 -12.90 6.59 -0.21
CA TYR A 182 -12.45 5.71 0.88
C TYR A 182 -11.95 6.47 2.11
N VAL A 183 -12.09 7.80 2.16
CA VAL A 183 -11.71 8.61 3.33
C VAL A 183 -12.37 8.10 4.60
N GLY A 184 -11.55 7.97 5.65
CA GLY A 184 -12.00 7.50 6.97
C GLY A 184 -12.26 6.00 7.07
N ARG A 185 -11.86 5.21 6.07
CA ARG A 185 -11.91 3.75 6.15
C ARG A 185 -10.62 3.19 6.73
N ASP A 186 -10.78 2.30 7.70
CA ASP A 186 -9.64 1.70 8.40
C ASP A 186 -9.08 0.45 7.71
N GLN A 187 -9.81 -0.26 6.84
CA GLN A 187 -9.31 -1.50 6.24
C GLN A 187 -9.70 -1.61 4.78
N ALA A 188 -8.89 -2.37 4.02
CA ALA A 188 -9.23 -2.79 2.67
C ALA A 188 -10.63 -3.42 2.64
N VAL A 189 -11.43 -3.05 1.64
CA VAL A 189 -12.84 -3.44 1.55
C VAL A 189 -12.99 -4.96 1.58
N GLY A 190 -13.85 -5.47 2.46
CA GLY A 190 -14.22 -6.88 2.52
C GLY A 190 -13.41 -7.74 3.50
N THR A 191 -12.49 -7.14 4.28
CA THR A 191 -11.71 -7.84 5.31
C THR A 191 -12.11 -7.49 6.74
N GLU A 192 -13.04 -6.54 6.92
CA GLU A 192 -13.42 -5.98 8.21
C GLU A 192 -13.99 -7.04 9.16
N GLY A 193 -14.69 -8.05 8.62
CA GLY A 193 -15.34 -9.12 9.39
C GLY A 193 -14.57 -10.43 9.48
N TRP A 194 -13.30 -10.51 9.03
CA TRP A 194 -12.58 -11.79 9.00
C TRP A 194 -12.33 -12.35 10.41
N THR A 195 -12.43 -13.67 10.57
CA THR A 195 -11.95 -14.36 11.77
C THR A 195 -10.45 -14.63 11.68
N SER A 196 -9.79 -14.93 12.80
CA SER A 196 -8.36 -15.29 12.80
C SER A 196 -8.06 -16.48 11.87
N ALA A 197 -8.94 -17.47 11.82
CA ALA A 197 -8.80 -18.62 10.91
C ALA A 197 -8.87 -18.21 9.43
N GLN A 198 -9.74 -17.24 9.08
CA GLN A 198 -9.84 -16.73 7.71
C GLN A 198 -8.61 -15.91 7.32
N VAL A 199 -8.03 -15.16 8.27
CA VAL A 199 -6.77 -14.44 8.09
C VAL A 199 -5.64 -15.42 7.79
N VAL A 200 -5.48 -16.47 8.61
CA VAL A 200 -4.44 -17.50 8.40
C VAL A 200 -4.63 -18.20 7.07
N ALA A 201 -5.84 -18.64 6.73
CA ALA A 201 -6.11 -19.31 5.45
C ALA A 201 -5.88 -18.39 4.23
N ALA A 202 -6.10 -17.07 4.36
CA ALA A 202 -5.77 -16.12 3.31
C ALA A 202 -4.24 -15.95 3.16
N TYR A 203 -3.51 -15.93 4.27
CA TYR A 203 -2.05 -15.86 4.26
C TYR A 203 -1.42 -17.11 3.65
N GLU A 204 -1.88 -18.30 4.03
CA GLU A 204 -1.40 -19.57 3.47
C GLU A 204 -1.64 -19.66 1.96
N ARG A 205 -2.80 -19.20 1.46
CA ARG A 205 -3.05 -19.14 0.01
C ARG A 205 -2.05 -18.26 -0.71
N ARG A 206 -1.72 -17.09 -0.15
CA ARG A 206 -0.67 -16.21 -0.69
C ARG A 206 0.68 -16.93 -0.76
N LEU A 207 1.07 -17.67 0.28
CA LEU A 207 2.33 -18.43 0.28
C LEU A 207 2.39 -19.47 -0.85
N LEU A 208 1.25 -20.06 -1.22
CA LEU A 208 1.15 -21.10 -2.25
C LEU A 208 1.07 -20.52 -3.67
N GLU A 209 0.37 -19.39 -3.85
CA GLU A 209 0.10 -18.79 -5.15
C GLU A 209 1.24 -17.85 -5.62
N GLY A 210 2.08 -17.38 -4.67
CA GLY A 210 3.06 -16.33 -4.93
C GLY A 210 2.42 -14.92 -4.83
N PRO A 211 3.24 -13.86 -4.85
CA PRO A 211 2.75 -12.47 -4.82
C PRO A 211 1.89 -12.09 -6.02
#